data_AF-A0A8R2H786-F1
#
_entry.id   AF-A0A8R2H786-F1
#
_cell.length_a   1.000
_cell.length_b   1.000
_cell.length_c   1.000
_cell.angle_alpha   90.00
_cell.angle_beta   90.00
_cell.angle_gamma   90.00
#
_symmetry.space_group_name_H-M   'P 1'
#
loop_
_entity.id
_entity.type
_entity.pdbx_description
1 polymer ?
#
loop_
_entity_poly.entity_id
_entity_poly.type
_entity_poly.pdbx_seq_one_letter_code
_entity_poly.pdbx_strand_id
1 'polypeptide(L)'
;MFITRLQRMISNAQINKVDAFVMTPYQLLSEINSIEHIIPDDLKLPVKFDIENIHNIFKIMSVQLHYINDKLIFSLKIPLCIETNFNLYHILPIYVPINEYGQFLHMTESPMYLLADEMVSKYFLWPNLNNCIEVANIFVCTFNEMIHNGESDPTCVTELLKNSVSKPPQCETYITEFKKEMWYASYFKNNWYFVSEKPTTITIVCNKQTINFKIKIKNSGKLYLKSGCSAFTTKGVLRTEQSLESSLPVFIPIELSLLNDSCCNMPINQSYPKPIHLNEIKNLKFNKDAFNRINLQLDQQDKLITSLTIEKTYEFVYANKYLVLLILAILIYCIFKYFKNNKKKLSLENNIELGYRPCAPQK
;
A
#
# COMPACT_ATOMS: atom_id res chain seq x y z
N MET A 1 -19.99 47.04 -1.25
CA MET A 1 -20.43 45.68 -0.85
C MET A 1 -20.34 44.65 -1.98
N PHE A 2 -20.68 44.99 -3.24
CA PHE A 2 -20.62 44.04 -4.37
C PHE A 2 -19.19 43.71 -4.81
N ILE A 3 -18.33 44.74 -4.97
CA ILE A 3 -16.91 44.58 -5.34
C ILE A 3 -16.17 43.68 -4.34
N THR A 4 -16.43 43.87 -3.05
CA THR A 4 -15.82 43.07 -1.97
C THR A 4 -16.24 41.60 -2.00
N ARG A 5 -17.47 41.29 -2.47
CA ARG A 5 -17.94 39.90 -2.60
C ARG A 5 -17.33 39.22 -3.81
N LEU A 6 -17.28 39.91 -4.96
CA LEU A 6 -16.67 39.37 -6.17
C LEU A 6 -15.16 39.12 -5.98
N GLN A 7 -14.45 40.04 -5.35
CA GLN A 7 -13.03 39.85 -4.98
C GLN A 7 -12.84 38.63 -4.09
N ARG A 8 -13.74 38.41 -3.12
CA ARG A 8 -13.70 37.23 -2.25
C ARG A 8 -13.92 35.93 -3.03
N MET A 9 -14.91 35.90 -3.92
CA MET A 9 -15.19 34.73 -4.77
C MET A 9 -13.99 34.39 -5.67
N ILE A 10 -13.39 35.40 -6.29
CA ILE A 10 -12.20 35.22 -7.14
C ILE A 10 -11.02 34.73 -6.32
N SER A 11 -10.75 35.36 -5.17
CA SER A 11 -9.64 34.95 -4.28
C SER A 11 -9.82 33.54 -3.76
N ASN A 12 -11.03 33.14 -3.37
CA ASN A 12 -11.33 31.78 -2.92
C ASN A 12 -11.18 30.76 -4.05
N ALA A 13 -11.64 31.09 -5.26
CA ALA A 13 -11.46 30.21 -6.41
C ALA A 13 -9.98 30.00 -6.79
N GLN A 14 -9.13 31.02 -6.64
CA GLN A 14 -7.68 30.91 -6.88
C GLN A 14 -6.98 29.92 -5.93
N ILE A 15 -7.51 29.76 -4.71
CA ILE A 15 -7.00 28.78 -3.72
C ILE A 15 -7.84 27.49 -3.71
N ASN A 16 -8.61 27.24 -4.77
CA ASN A 16 -9.47 26.06 -4.93
C ASN A 16 -10.49 25.87 -3.80
N LYS A 17 -11.05 26.97 -3.28
CA LYS A 17 -12.11 26.95 -2.26
C LYS A 17 -13.41 27.50 -2.83
N VAL A 18 -14.49 26.73 -2.67
CA VAL A 18 -15.82 27.16 -3.09
C VAL A 18 -16.34 28.21 -2.10
N ASP A 19 -16.77 29.36 -2.62
CA ASP A 19 -17.44 30.40 -1.84
C ASP A 19 -18.96 30.20 -1.89
N ALA A 20 -19.66 30.38 -0.77
CA ALA A 20 -21.11 30.26 -0.71
C ALA A 20 -21.87 31.28 -1.59
N PHE A 21 -21.22 32.37 -2.03
CA PHE A 21 -21.77 33.28 -3.03
C PHE A 21 -21.66 32.77 -4.48
N VAL A 22 -20.82 31.76 -4.74
CA VAL A 22 -20.78 31.06 -6.05
C VAL A 22 -21.94 30.09 -6.14
N MET A 23 -22.17 29.31 -5.08
CA MET A 23 -23.29 28.38 -4.98
C MET A 23 -23.69 28.24 -3.52
N THR A 24 -24.98 28.46 -3.23
CA THR A 24 -25.49 28.30 -1.87
C THR A 24 -25.69 26.83 -1.51
N PRO A 25 -25.67 26.46 -0.21
CA PRO A 25 -25.94 25.09 0.23
C PRO A 25 -27.25 24.50 -0.30
N TYR A 26 -28.33 25.28 -0.33
CA TYR A 26 -29.64 24.83 -0.83
C TYR A 26 -29.66 24.64 -2.34
N GLN A 27 -28.98 25.51 -3.09
CA GLN A 27 -28.84 25.35 -4.54
C GLN A 27 -28.05 24.08 -4.86
N LEU A 28 -26.89 23.90 -4.21
CA LEU A 28 -26.11 22.67 -4.34
C LEU A 28 -26.99 21.44 -4.03
N LEU A 29 -27.82 21.52 -2.98
CA LEU A 29 -28.74 20.45 -2.60
C LEU A 29 -29.69 20.05 -3.73
N SER A 30 -30.30 21.05 -4.36
CA SER A 30 -31.22 20.82 -5.47
C SER A 30 -30.52 20.28 -6.72
N GLU A 31 -29.34 20.80 -7.05
CA GLU A 31 -28.61 20.41 -8.26
C GLU A 31 -28.15 18.95 -8.20
N ILE A 32 -27.59 18.48 -7.07
CA ILE A 32 -27.12 17.09 -6.98
C ILE A 32 -28.30 16.11 -7.02
N ASN A 33 -29.40 16.39 -6.32
CA ASN A 33 -30.59 15.55 -6.37
C ASN A 33 -31.13 15.41 -7.80
N SER A 34 -30.91 16.41 -8.65
CA SER A 34 -31.32 16.35 -10.06
C SER A 34 -30.42 15.47 -10.92
N ILE A 35 -29.15 15.26 -10.56
CA ILE A 35 -28.17 14.49 -11.35
C ILE A 35 -27.88 13.10 -10.80
N GLU A 36 -28.46 12.72 -9.65
CA GLU A 36 -28.23 11.43 -9.00
C GLU A 36 -28.45 10.24 -9.95
N HIS A 37 -29.44 10.34 -10.84
CA HIS A 37 -29.77 9.32 -11.85
C HIS A 37 -28.76 9.19 -13.01
N ILE A 38 -27.78 10.10 -13.11
CA ILE A 38 -26.76 10.13 -14.17
C ILE A 38 -25.41 9.61 -13.65
N ILE A 39 -25.28 9.42 -12.33
CA ILE A 39 -24.07 8.89 -11.72
C ILE A 39 -23.90 7.43 -12.15
N PRO A 40 -22.72 7.03 -12.70
CA PRO A 40 -22.45 5.63 -13.05
C PRO A 40 -22.59 4.69 -11.84
N ASP A 41 -23.06 3.47 -12.08
CA ASP A 41 -23.35 2.49 -11.01
C ASP A 41 -22.12 2.12 -10.16
N ASP A 42 -20.90 2.19 -10.73
CA ASP A 42 -19.64 1.87 -10.05
C ASP A 42 -19.09 3.02 -9.20
N LEU A 43 -19.74 4.19 -9.26
CA LEU A 43 -19.33 5.41 -8.60
C LEU A 43 -20.40 5.93 -7.66
N LYS A 44 -19.97 6.49 -6.54
CA LYS A 44 -20.85 7.11 -5.54
C LYS A 44 -20.27 8.41 -5.03
N LEU A 45 -21.14 9.25 -4.50
CA LEU A 45 -20.72 10.39 -3.70
C LEU A 45 -20.10 9.88 -2.37
N PRO A 46 -18.98 10.46 -1.91
CA PRO A 46 -18.27 9.97 -0.73
C PRO A 46 -19.04 10.16 0.57
N VAL A 47 -19.94 11.13 0.63
CA VAL A 47 -20.79 11.41 1.80
C VAL A 47 -22.24 11.53 1.37
N LYS A 48 -23.14 11.16 2.27
CA LYS A 48 -24.58 11.33 2.06
C LYS A 48 -24.88 12.81 1.83
N PHE A 49 -25.71 13.05 0.82
CA PHE A 49 -25.99 14.39 0.36
C PHE A 49 -27.26 14.96 1.03
N ASP A 50 -27.08 15.53 2.22
CA ASP A 50 -28.15 16.14 3.00
C ASP A 50 -27.69 17.44 3.68
N ILE A 51 -28.64 18.15 4.28
CA ILE A 51 -28.39 19.45 4.96
C ILE A 51 -27.39 19.29 6.10
N GLU A 52 -27.42 18.16 6.81
CA GLU A 52 -26.53 17.89 7.94
C GLU A 52 -25.08 17.77 7.46
N ASN A 53 -24.87 17.09 6.33
CA ASN A 53 -23.55 16.83 5.77
C ASN A 53 -23.07 17.87 4.76
N ILE A 54 -23.88 18.88 4.41
CA ILE A 54 -23.57 19.83 3.33
C ILE A 54 -22.18 20.48 3.49
N HIS A 55 -21.78 20.79 4.72
CA HIS A 55 -20.48 21.36 5.04
C HIS A 55 -19.31 20.44 4.67
N ASN A 56 -19.49 19.12 4.73
CA ASN A 56 -18.51 18.13 4.33
C ASN A 56 -18.39 18.02 2.80
N ILE A 57 -19.48 18.21 2.06
CA ILE A 57 -19.44 18.29 0.59
C ILE A 57 -18.64 19.51 0.13
N PHE A 58 -18.84 20.67 0.74
CA PHE A 58 -18.06 21.87 0.41
C PHE A 58 -16.55 21.69 0.64
N LYS A 59 -16.11 20.78 1.52
CA LYS A 59 -14.68 20.50 1.76
C LYS A 59 -14.02 19.73 0.62
N ILE A 60 -14.75 18.86 -0.06
CA ILE A 60 -14.23 18.01 -1.15
C ILE A 60 -14.43 18.60 -2.54
N MET A 61 -15.30 19.61 -2.65
CA MET A 61 -15.52 20.31 -3.90
C MET A 61 -14.30 21.13 -4.29
N SER A 62 -14.02 21.14 -5.59
CA SER A 62 -13.05 22.03 -6.21
C SER A 62 -13.75 23.03 -7.12
N VAL A 63 -13.13 24.19 -7.30
CA VAL A 63 -13.65 25.25 -8.17
C VAL A 63 -12.56 25.72 -9.11
N GLN A 64 -12.93 25.87 -10.38
CA GLN A 64 -12.10 26.48 -11.40
C GLN A 64 -12.78 27.75 -11.91
N LEU A 65 -12.04 28.84 -11.94
CA LEU A 65 -12.51 30.11 -12.49
C LEU A 65 -12.05 30.23 -13.94
N HIS A 66 -13.00 30.41 -14.85
CA HIS A 66 -12.74 30.71 -16.25
C HIS A 66 -13.24 32.11 -16.58
N TYR A 67 -12.48 32.83 -17.41
CA TYR A 67 -12.89 34.12 -17.95
C TYR A 67 -13.05 33.97 -19.46
N ILE A 68 -14.29 34.07 -19.94
CA ILE A 68 -14.63 33.88 -21.35
C ILE A 68 -15.64 34.96 -21.75
N ASN A 69 -15.37 35.72 -22.81
CA ASN A 69 -16.27 36.74 -23.39
C ASN A 69 -16.85 37.70 -22.33
N ASP A 70 -15.98 38.27 -21.50
CA ASP A 70 -16.34 39.17 -20.40
C ASP A 70 -17.27 38.58 -19.33
N LYS A 71 -17.32 37.25 -19.24
CA LYS A 71 -18.05 36.51 -18.21
C LYS A 71 -17.09 35.71 -17.34
N LEU A 72 -17.36 35.74 -16.04
CA LEU A 72 -16.73 34.86 -15.06
C LEU A 72 -17.58 33.59 -14.92
N ILE A 73 -16.98 32.44 -15.21
CA ILE A 73 -17.63 31.13 -15.12
C ILE A 73 -16.92 30.33 -14.04
N PHE A 74 -17.65 29.95 -13.00
CA PHE A 74 -17.16 29.07 -11.95
C PHE A 74 -17.57 27.63 -12.27
N SER A 75 -16.60 26.79 -12.62
CA SER A 75 -16.81 25.36 -12.81
C SER A 75 -16.58 24.65 -11.48
N LEU A 76 -17.64 24.08 -10.93
CA LEU A 76 -17.60 23.29 -9.70
C LEU A 76 -17.40 21.82 -10.05
N LYS A 77 -16.51 21.15 -9.34
CA LYS A 77 -16.27 19.71 -9.50
C LYS A 77 -16.43 19.02 -8.16
N ILE A 78 -17.22 17.96 -8.14
CA ILE A 78 -17.40 17.08 -6.98
C ILE A 78 -16.72 15.75 -7.33
N PRO A 79 -15.80 15.25 -6.49
CA PRO A 79 -15.19 13.97 -6.73
C PRO A 79 -16.22 12.85 -6.52
N LEU A 80 -16.27 11.93 -7.47
CA LEU A 80 -16.95 10.65 -7.33
C LEU A 80 -15.93 9.61 -6.86
N CYS A 81 -16.35 8.71 -5.98
CA CYS A 81 -15.53 7.65 -5.42
C CYS A 81 -16.03 6.30 -5.92
N ILE A 82 -15.13 5.34 -6.05
CA ILE A 82 -15.52 3.94 -6.27
C ILE A 82 -16.43 3.45 -5.13
N GLU A 83 -17.35 2.55 -5.45
CA GLU A 83 -18.30 2.02 -4.46
C GLU A 83 -17.59 1.26 -3.31
N THR A 84 -16.45 0.65 -3.59
CA THR A 84 -15.69 -0.15 -2.60
C THR A 84 -15.08 0.75 -1.52
N ASN A 85 -15.42 0.49 -0.26
CA ASN A 85 -14.77 1.10 0.88
C ASN A 85 -13.52 0.30 1.26
N PHE A 86 -12.43 0.99 1.57
CA PHE A 86 -11.21 0.39 2.08
C PHE A 86 -10.99 0.79 3.53
N ASN A 87 -10.67 -0.20 4.36
CA ASN A 87 -10.19 0.01 5.71
C ASN A 87 -8.75 0.50 5.68
N LEU A 88 -8.48 1.58 6.40
CA LEU A 88 -7.16 2.18 6.51
C LEU A 88 -6.42 1.59 7.71
N TYR A 89 -5.31 0.91 7.45
CA TYR A 89 -4.39 0.37 8.44
C TYR A 89 -3.08 1.16 8.42
N HIS A 90 -2.63 1.60 9.59
CA HIS A 90 -1.30 2.19 9.74
C HIS A 90 -0.33 1.12 10.23
N ILE A 91 0.55 0.69 9.33
CA ILE A 91 1.57 -0.32 9.59
C ILE A 91 2.73 0.36 10.31
N LEU A 92 3.05 -0.16 11.51
CA LEU A 92 4.14 0.33 12.33
C LEU A 92 5.09 -0.82 12.66
N PRO A 93 6.42 -0.59 12.60
CA PRO A 93 7.35 -1.58 13.09
C PRO A 93 7.16 -1.78 14.59
N ILE A 94 7.14 -3.04 15.01
CA ILE A 94 7.32 -3.43 16.40
C ILE A 94 8.67 -4.12 16.50
N TYR A 95 9.50 -3.62 17.41
CA TYR A 95 10.86 -4.09 17.61
C TYR A 95 10.89 -5.05 18.79
N VAL A 96 11.17 -6.32 18.53
CA VAL A 96 11.24 -7.37 19.56
C VAL A 96 12.71 -7.60 19.93
N PRO A 97 13.10 -7.43 21.21
CA PRO A 97 14.48 -7.68 21.62
C PRO A 97 14.84 -9.16 21.47
N ILE A 98 15.98 -9.45 20.85
CA ILE A 98 16.50 -10.83 20.68
C ILE A 98 17.54 -11.18 21.73
N ASN A 99 18.25 -10.17 22.24
CA ASN A 99 19.28 -10.36 23.25
C ASN A 99 19.47 -9.10 24.11
N GLU A 100 20.35 -9.21 25.08
CA GLU A 100 20.70 -8.10 25.98
C GLU A 100 21.66 -7.08 25.34
N TYR A 101 22.14 -7.33 24.11
CA TYR A 101 23.11 -6.50 23.39
C TYR A 101 22.47 -5.44 22.48
N GLY A 102 21.17 -5.19 22.63
CA GLY A 102 20.50 -4.11 21.89
C GLY A 102 20.13 -4.43 20.45
N GLN A 103 20.08 -5.71 20.09
CA GLN A 103 19.57 -6.18 18.81
C GLN A 103 18.06 -6.41 18.90
N PHE A 104 17.35 -6.04 17.83
CA PHE A 104 15.90 -6.14 17.75
C PHE A 104 15.46 -6.70 16.40
N LEU A 105 14.46 -7.59 16.44
CA LEU A 105 13.76 -8.11 15.27
C LEU A 105 12.59 -7.21 14.90
N HIS A 106 12.38 -7.02 13.60
CA HIS A 106 11.19 -6.37 13.05
C HIS A 106 10.91 -6.86 11.62
N MET A 107 9.66 -6.73 11.16
CA MET A 107 9.23 -7.16 9.82
C MET A 107 9.04 -6.03 8.81
N THR A 108 9.10 -4.78 9.26
CA THR A 108 9.01 -3.59 8.39
C THR A 108 10.01 -2.56 8.87
N GLU A 109 10.65 -1.85 7.95
CA GLU A 109 11.64 -0.82 8.29
C GLU A 109 11.01 0.56 8.48
N SER A 110 9.91 0.84 7.77
CA SER A 110 9.31 2.18 7.71
C SER A 110 7.79 2.12 7.89
N PRO A 111 7.21 3.07 8.65
CA PRO A 111 5.76 3.27 8.69
C PRO A 111 5.16 3.47 7.31
N MET A 112 4.03 2.85 7.08
CA MET A 112 3.28 2.92 5.81
C MET A 112 1.80 2.64 6.07
N TYR A 113 0.96 2.95 5.10
CA TYR A 113 -0.46 2.68 5.17
C TYR A 113 -0.81 1.52 4.25
N LEU A 114 -1.68 0.63 4.73
CA LEU A 114 -2.34 -0.39 3.93
C LEU A 114 -3.81 -0.01 3.88
N LEU A 115 -4.35 0.05 2.67
CA LEU A 115 -5.78 0.19 2.46
C LEU A 115 -6.27 -1.13 1.89
N ALA A 116 -7.17 -1.80 2.59
CA ALA A 116 -7.69 -3.11 2.21
C ALA A 116 -9.20 -3.15 2.34
N ASP A 117 -9.89 -3.83 1.45
CA ASP A 117 -11.31 -4.12 1.62
C ASP A 117 -11.53 -5.05 2.84
N GLU A 118 -12.78 -5.25 3.22
CA GLU A 118 -13.15 -6.04 4.41
C GLU A 118 -12.57 -7.46 4.41
N MET A 119 -12.50 -8.08 3.23
CA MET A 119 -12.00 -9.45 3.04
C MET A 119 -10.50 -9.51 2.73
N VAL A 120 -9.80 -8.38 2.64
CA VAL A 120 -8.39 -8.29 2.21
C VAL A 120 -8.17 -8.96 0.84
N SER A 121 -9.19 -8.91 -0.03
CA SER A 121 -9.18 -9.40 -1.40
C SER A 121 -8.60 -8.35 -2.37
N LYS A 122 -8.76 -7.07 -2.03
CA LYS A 122 -8.20 -5.93 -2.77
C LYS A 122 -7.46 -5.05 -1.80
N TYR A 123 -6.26 -4.63 -2.19
CA TYR A 123 -5.50 -3.73 -1.36
C TYR A 123 -4.60 -2.80 -2.16
N PHE A 124 -4.07 -1.80 -1.48
CA PHE A 124 -2.96 -1.01 -1.96
C PHE A 124 -2.12 -0.50 -0.78
N LEU A 125 -0.85 -0.24 -1.08
CA LEU A 125 0.13 0.27 -0.13
C LEU A 125 0.35 1.75 -0.41
N TRP A 126 0.47 2.54 0.65
CA TRP A 126 0.51 3.99 0.52
C TRP A 126 1.49 4.62 1.51
N PRO A 127 2.41 5.49 1.06
CA PRO A 127 3.45 6.04 1.93
C PRO A 127 2.94 7.11 2.90
N ASN A 128 1.99 7.94 2.49
CA ASN A 128 1.43 9.03 3.31
C ASN A 128 0.04 9.50 2.84
N LEU A 129 -0.77 10.04 3.74
CA LEU A 129 -2.13 10.48 3.41
C LEU A 129 -2.21 11.93 2.89
N ASN A 130 -1.12 12.49 2.34
CA ASN A 130 -1.07 13.91 1.96
C ASN A 130 -2.05 14.28 0.83
N ASN A 131 -2.42 13.31 -0.01
CA ASN A 131 -3.36 13.49 -1.12
C ASN A 131 -4.82 13.15 -0.74
N CYS A 132 -5.09 13.07 0.57
CA CYS A 132 -6.39 12.74 1.10
C CYS A 132 -6.98 13.92 1.86
N ILE A 133 -8.30 14.06 1.78
CA ILE A 133 -9.09 15.02 2.54
C ILE A 133 -9.89 14.23 3.58
N GLU A 134 -9.79 14.63 4.85
CA GLU A 134 -10.62 14.08 5.92
C GLU A 134 -12.02 14.73 5.88
N VAL A 135 -13.04 13.90 5.76
CA VAL A 135 -14.42 14.32 5.53
C VAL A 135 -15.33 13.47 6.41
N ALA A 136 -16.03 14.11 7.35
CA ALA A 136 -16.68 13.39 8.45
C ALA A 136 -15.70 12.43 9.14
N ASN A 137 -15.86 11.12 8.95
CA ASN A 137 -15.00 10.07 9.51
C ASN A 137 -14.34 9.20 8.43
N ILE A 138 -14.24 9.70 7.20
CA ILE A 138 -13.63 8.99 6.07
C ILE A 138 -12.52 9.84 5.43
N PHE A 139 -11.60 9.17 4.74
CA PHE A 139 -10.60 9.81 3.90
C PHE A 139 -11.01 9.71 2.44
N VAL A 140 -11.13 10.86 1.79
CA VAL A 140 -11.36 10.96 0.34
C VAL A 140 -10.02 11.26 -0.32
N CYS A 141 -9.47 10.26 -1.02
CA CYS A 141 -8.13 10.33 -1.60
C CYS A 141 -8.18 10.36 -3.14
N THR A 142 -7.30 11.15 -3.74
CA THR A 142 -7.07 11.06 -5.19
C THR A 142 -6.16 9.87 -5.49
N PHE A 143 -6.57 9.01 -6.43
CA PHE A 143 -5.92 7.73 -6.68
C PHE A 143 -5.39 7.62 -8.11
N ASN A 144 -4.16 7.13 -8.27
CA ASN A 144 -3.53 6.84 -9.58
C ASN A 144 -2.60 5.61 -9.53
N GLU A 145 -2.75 4.75 -8.51
CA GLU A 145 -1.92 3.56 -8.32
C GLU A 145 -2.64 2.29 -8.82
N MET A 146 -1.98 1.14 -8.76
CA MET A 146 -2.64 -0.14 -9.04
C MET A 146 -3.39 -0.63 -7.80
N ILE A 147 -4.60 -1.16 -7.97
CA ILE A 147 -5.29 -1.96 -6.94
C ILE A 147 -4.78 -3.38 -7.08
N HIS A 148 -4.11 -3.88 -6.04
CA HIS A 148 -3.57 -5.24 -6.00
C HIS A 148 -4.65 -6.24 -5.59
N ASN A 149 -4.54 -7.45 -6.12
CA ASN A 149 -5.36 -8.58 -5.72
C ASN A 149 -4.65 -9.34 -4.58
N GLY A 150 -5.28 -9.39 -3.41
CA GLY A 150 -4.73 -9.99 -2.20
C GLY A 150 -4.58 -11.51 -2.24
N GLU A 151 -5.20 -12.22 -3.19
CA GLU A 151 -5.02 -13.66 -3.39
C GLU A 151 -3.86 -13.98 -4.33
N SER A 152 -3.76 -13.27 -5.46
CA SER A 152 -2.72 -13.52 -6.46
C SER A 152 -1.40 -12.82 -6.16
N ASP A 153 -1.43 -11.73 -5.41
CA ASP A 153 -0.27 -10.90 -5.06
C ASP A 153 -0.29 -10.54 -3.56
N PRO A 154 -0.15 -11.53 -2.65
CA PRO A 154 -0.20 -11.29 -1.21
C PRO A 154 1.07 -10.61 -0.71
N THR A 155 0.92 -9.58 0.13
CA THR A 155 2.00 -9.01 0.94
C THR A 155 2.11 -9.70 2.30
N CYS A 156 3.18 -9.41 3.03
CA CYS A 156 3.33 -9.83 4.42
C CYS A 156 2.11 -9.42 5.28
N VAL A 157 1.71 -8.15 5.21
CA VAL A 157 0.64 -7.62 6.07
C VAL A 157 -0.73 -8.16 5.68
N THR A 158 -1.01 -8.30 4.39
CA THR A 158 -2.32 -8.82 3.94
C THR A 158 -2.54 -10.26 4.39
N GLU A 159 -1.50 -11.11 4.39
CA GLU A 159 -1.63 -12.48 4.91
C GLU A 159 -1.72 -12.53 6.43
N LEU A 160 -1.00 -11.65 7.13
CA LEU A 160 -1.15 -11.53 8.58
C LEU A 160 -2.59 -11.17 8.98
N LEU A 161 -3.26 -10.29 8.22
CA LEU A 161 -4.67 -9.92 8.46
C LEU A 161 -5.65 -11.07 8.19
N LYS A 162 -5.31 -12.03 7.33
CA LYS A 162 -6.14 -13.21 7.02
C LYS A 162 -6.04 -14.34 8.07
N ASN A 163 -5.59 -14.02 9.29
CA ASN A 163 -5.39 -14.96 10.40
C ASN A 163 -4.22 -15.94 10.22
N SER A 164 -3.07 -15.45 9.78
CA SER A 164 -1.84 -16.25 9.78
C SER A 164 -1.38 -16.53 11.21
N VAL A 165 -1.41 -17.80 11.62
CA VAL A 165 -0.90 -18.28 12.93
C VAL A 165 0.64 -18.34 12.94
N SER A 166 1.24 -18.52 11.75
CA SER A 166 2.68 -18.53 11.54
C SER A 166 3.10 -17.36 10.65
N LYS A 167 4.38 -16.99 10.73
CA LYS A 167 4.95 -15.95 9.88
C LYS A 167 4.83 -16.36 8.39
N PRO A 168 4.16 -15.54 7.54
CA PRO A 168 4.09 -15.81 6.11
C PRO A 168 5.46 -15.81 5.42
N PRO A 169 5.66 -16.61 4.35
CA PRO A 169 6.96 -16.73 3.67
C PRO A 169 7.45 -15.41 3.03
N GLN A 170 6.53 -14.55 2.62
CA GLN A 170 6.81 -13.23 2.05
C GLN A 170 7.12 -12.16 3.10
N CYS A 171 7.01 -12.48 4.39
CA CYS A 171 7.48 -11.59 5.45
C CYS A 171 8.99 -11.75 5.62
N GLU A 172 9.74 -10.72 5.28
CA GLU A 172 11.15 -10.65 5.66
C GLU A 172 11.27 -10.24 7.14
N THR A 173 12.29 -10.75 7.81
CA THR A 173 12.63 -10.32 9.18
C THR A 173 14.01 -9.67 9.14
N TYR A 174 14.09 -8.49 9.71
CA TYR A 174 15.30 -7.70 9.81
C TYR A 174 15.80 -7.66 11.25
N ILE A 175 17.13 -7.61 11.40
CA ILE A 175 17.80 -7.39 12.68
C ILE A 175 18.41 -5.99 12.66
N THR A 176 17.95 -5.13 13.57
CA THR A 176 18.48 -3.77 13.73
C THR A 176 19.04 -3.58 15.14
N GLU A 177 20.14 -2.84 15.24
CA GLU A 177 20.76 -2.46 16.51
C GLU A 177 20.41 -1.01 16.87
N PHE A 178 19.83 -0.79 18.06
CA PHE A 178 19.46 0.54 18.54
C PHE A 178 20.38 1.02 19.67
N LYS A 179 21.39 1.84 19.34
CA LYS A 179 22.33 2.39 20.33
C LYS A 179 21.74 3.51 21.21
N LYS A 180 20.58 4.05 20.83
CA LYS A 180 19.92 5.18 21.49
C LYS A 180 18.41 4.97 21.47
N GLU A 181 17.70 5.61 22.40
CA GLU A 181 16.24 5.59 22.36
C GLU A 181 15.72 6.19 21.04
N MET A 182 14.66 5.61 20.52
CA MET A 182 13.93 6.06 19.33
C MET A 182 12.46 6.24 19.70
N TRP A 183 11.84 7.32 19.19
CA TRP A 183 10.45 7.65 19.41
C TRP A 183 9.79 7.97 18.09
N TYR A 184 8.59 7.45 17.86
CA TYR A 184 7.76 7.80 16.73
C TYR A 184 6.33 8.05 17.18
N ALA A 185 5.74 9.12 16.65
CA ALA A 185 4.37 9.48 16.94
C ALA A 185 3.42 8.42 16.35
N SER A 186 2.41 8.06 17.11
CA SER A 186 1.28 7.33 16.56
C SER A 186 0.42 8.29 15.73
N TYR A 187 -0.40 7.71 14.83
CA TYR A 187 -1.52 8.43 14.24
C TYR A 187 -2.50 8.94 15.31
N PHE A 188 -2.64 8.19 16.42
CA PHE A 188 -3.50 8.61 17.53
C PHE A 188 -2.84 9.71 18.34
N LYS A 189 -3.59 10.79 18.56
CA LYS A 189 -3.15 11.92 19.40
C LYS A 189 -2.67 11.41 20.75
N ASN A 190 -1.60 12.01 21.25
CA ASN A 190 -1.03 11.74 22.56
C ASN A 190 -0.54 10.30 22.79
N ASN A 191 -0.27 9.55 21.71
CA ASN A 191 0.31 8.22 21.76
C ASN A 191 1.65 8.20 21.01
N TRP A 192 2.64 7.55 21.59
CA TRP A 192 3.95 7.33 21.00
C TRP A 192 4.38 5.89 21.17
N TYR A 193 5.16 5.41 20.21
CA TYR A 193 5.89 4.16 20.34
C TYR A 193 7.35 4.47 20.58
N PHE A 194 8.01 3.59 21.35
CA PHE A 194 9.40 3.75 21.68
C PHE A 194 10.17 2.45 21.57
N VAL A 195 11.47 2.60 21.34
CA VAL A 195 12.47 1.53 21.44
C VAL A 195 13.67 2.07 22.24
N SER A 196 14.19 1.26 23.16
CA SER A 196 15.35 1.57 23.99
C SER A 196 16.09 0.28 24.36
N GLU A 197 17.32 0.13 23.88
CA GLU A 197 18.24 -0.94 24.29
C GLU A 197 18.40 -0.97 25.81
N LYS A 198 18.79 0.18 26.37
CA LYS A 198 19.08 0.29 27.80
C LYS A 198 17.83 0.74 28.55
N PRO A 199 17.65 0.26 29.79
CA PRO A 199 16.58 0.78 30.63
C PRO A 199 16.80 2.28 30.90
N THR A 200 15.90 3.12 30.40
CA THR A 200 16.00 4.58 30.45
C THR A 200 14.88 5.15 31.30
N THR A 201 15.19 6.12 32.17
CA THR A 201 14.16 6.80 32.96
C THR A 201 13.68 8.04 32.23
N ILE A 202 12.36 8.12 32.01
CA ILE A 202 11.70 9.32 31.50
C ILE A 202 10.91 9.99 32.62
N THR A 203 10.78 11.30 32.54
CA THR A 203 10.03 12.11 33.53
C THR A 203 8.77 12.65 32.88
N ILE A 204 7.62 12.32 33.41
CA ILE A 204 6.31 12.82 32.97
C ILE A 204 5.89 13.92 33.91
N VAL A 205 5.53 15.07 33.34
CA VAL A 205 5.11 16.27 34.04
C VAL A 205 3.71 16.65 33.57
N CYS A 206 2.77 16.74 34.49
CA CYS A 206 1.38 17.13 34.22
C CYS A 206 0.99 18.38 35.02
N ASN A 207 -0.09 19.05 34.61
CA ASN A 207 -0.73 20.13 35.37
C ASN A 207 0.25 21.24 35.80
N LYS A 208 1.00 21.80 34.83
CA LYS A 208 1.97 22.89 35.07
C LYS A 208 2.97 22.56 36.21
N GLN A 209 3.54 21.36 36.19
CA GLN A 209 4.62 20.91 37.10
C GLN A 209 4.20 20.50 38.53
N THR A 210 2.90 20.46 38.82
CA THR A 210 2.40 20.01 40.13
C THR A 210 2.48 18.49 40.31
N ILE A 211 2.46 17.74 39.22
CA ILE A 211 2.47 16.28 39.23
C ILE A 211 3.62 15.78 38.37
N ASN A 212 4.59 15.11 39.00
CA ASN A 212 5.78 14.56 38.34
C ASN A 212 5.91 13.07 38.64
N PHE A 213 6.00 12.26 37.60
CA PHE A 213 6.25 10.82 37.72
C PHE A 213 7.51 10.45 36.94
N LYS A 214 8.32 9.56 37.50
CA LYS A 214 9.46 8.96 36.79
C LYS A 214 9.12 7.53 36.47
N ILE A 215 9.19 7.16 35.19
CA ILE A 215 8.99 5.77 34.76
C ILE A 215 10.24 5.28 34.05
N LYS A 216 10.54 3.99 34.22
CA LYS A 216 11.68 3.33 33.58
C LYS A 216 11.15 2.55 32.38
N ILE A 217 11.58 2.92 31.19
CA ILE A 217 11.24 2.25 29.93
C ILE A 217 12.39 1.34 29.50
N LYS A 218 12.09 0.20 28.89
CA LYS A 218 13.08 -0.76 28.37
C LYS A 218 12.48 -1.45 27.14
N ASN A 219 13.33 -1.93 26.24
CA ASN A 219 12.98 -2.71 25.06
C ASN A 219 12.10 -1.90 24.12
N SER A 220 10.83 -2.26 23.93
CA SER A 220 9.90 -1.51 23.13
C SER A 220 8.56 -1.40 23.84
N GLY A 221 7.76 -0.41 23.47
CA GLY A 221 6.44 -0.24 24.04
C GLY A 221 5.68 0.96 23.50
N LYS A 222 4.49 1.13 24.05
CA LYS A 222 3.60 2.26 23.76
C LYS A 222 3.48 3.13 25.00
N LEU A 223 3.63 4.44 24.82
CA LEU A 223 3.40 5.45 25.83
C LEU A 223 2.18 6.27 25.44
N TYR A 224 1.18 6.30 26.32
CA TYR A 224 0.07 7.24 26.26
C TYR A 224 0.28 8.33 27.31
N LEU A 225 0.04 9.59 26.92
CA LEU A 225 0.05 10.72 27.83
C LEU A 225 -1.33 11.39 27.85
N LYS A 226 -1.81 11.74 29.03
CA LYS A 226 -3.04 12.53 29.14
C LYS A 226 -2.81 13.95 28.62
N SER A 227 -3.84 14.53 28.00
CA SER A 227 -3.84 15.94 27.59
C SER A 227 -3.37 16.86 28.73
N GLY A 228 -2.44 17.78 28.42
CA GLY A 228 -1.82 18.67 29.40
C GLY A 228 -0.59 18.09 30.12
N CYS A 229 -0.16 16.87 29.77
CA CYS A 229 1.10 16.28 30.22
C CYS A 229 2.21 16.44 29.16
N SER A 230 3.45 16.42 29.61
CA SER A 230 4.64 16.36 28.75
C SER A 230 5.62 15.34 29.32
N ALA A 231 6.25 14.55 28.45
CA ALA A 231 7.28 13.60 28.86
C ALA A 231 8.67 14.06 28.39
N PHE A 232 9.61 14.12 29.33
CA PHE A 232 11.01 14.43 29.11
C PHE A 232 11.79 13.13 28.99
N THR A 233 12.36 12.91 27.81
CA THR A 233 13.13 11.73 27.44
C THR A 233 14.61 12.11 27.27
N THR A 234 15.49 11.15 26.96
CA THR A 234 16.91 11.49 26.72
C THR A 234 17.14 12.18 25.38
N LYS A 235 16.18 12.09 24.46
CA LYS A 235 16.22 12.73 23.13
C LYS A 235 15.47 14.04 23.03
N GLY A 236 14.44 14.26 23.85
CA GLY A 236 13.62 15.45 23.72
C GLY A 236 12.38 15.45 24.61
N VAL A 237 11.39 16.24 24.20
CA VAL A 237 10.14 16.43 24.94
C VAL A 237 8.96 16.01 24.06
N LEU A 238 8.19 15.03 24.54
CA LEU A 238 6.91 14.64 23.96
C LEU A 238 5.83 15.56 24.53
N ARG A 239 5.13 16.27 23.65
CA ARG A 239 4.06 17.20 24.04
C ARG A 239 2.71 16.68 23.60
N THR A 240 1.73 16.79 24.49
CA THR A 240 0.35 16.43 24.18
C THR A 240 -0.39 17.58 23.52
N GLU A 241 -1.26 17.23 22.58
CA GLU A 241 -2.29 18.13 22.09
C GLU A 241 -3.46 18.18 23.07
N GLN A 242 -4.08 19.35 23.15
CA GLN A 242 -5.33 19.52 23.88
C GLN A 242 -6.49 19.03 23.01
N SER A 243 -6.96 17.80 23.23
CA SER A 243 -8.20 17.29 22.65
C SER A 243 -9.14 16.78 23.73
N LEU A 244 -10.44 17.03 23.55
CA LEU A 244 -11.51 16.61 24.47
C LEU A 244 -12.09 15.23 24.15
N GLU A 245 -11.75 14.66 22.99
CA GLU A 245 -12.30 13.38 22.53
C GLU A 245 -11.19 12.36 22.25
N SER A 246 -11.44 11.12 22.67
CA SER A 246 -10.66 9.95 22.27
C SER A 246 -11.64 8.90 21.73
N SER A 247 -11.70 8.74 20.41
CA SER A 247 -12.24 7.51 19.83
C SER A 247 -11.37 6.34 20.29
N LEU A 248 -11.97 5.32 20.93
CA LEU A 248 -11.27 4.11 21.34
C LEU A 248 -10.89 3.29 20.09
N PRO A 249 -9.59 3.04 19.83
CA PRO A 249 -9.21 2.22 18.69
C PRO A 249 -9.43 0.73 18.99
N VAL A 250 -9.85 -0.01 17.97
CA VAL A 250 -9.76 -1.47 17.96
C VAL A 250 -8.30 -1.83 17.69
N PHE A 251 -7.60 -2.31 18.70
CA PHE A 251 -6.29 -2.93 18.53
C PHE A 251 -6.52 -4.40 18.20
N ILE A 252 -6.03 -4.85 17.05
CA ILE A 252 -5.98 -6.27 16.71
C ILE A 252 -4.57 -6.75 17.06
N PRO A 253 -4.33 -7.31 18.25
CA PRO A 253 -3.05 -7.94 18.56
C PRO A 253 -2.85 -9.10 17.59
N ILE A 254 -1.79 -9.04 16.79
CA ILE A 254 -1.34 -10.22 16.04
C ILE A 254 -0.48 -11.02 17.02
N GLU A 255 -1.00 -12.14 17.50
CA GLU A 255 -0.24 -13.10 18.30
C GLU A 255 0.70 -13.89 17.38
N LEU A 256 1.82 -13.27 16.98
CA LEU A 256 2.84 -13.90 16.15
C LEU A 256 4.10 -14.17 16.98
N SER A 257 4.49 -15.45 17.12
CA SER A 257 5.76 -15.80 17.74
C SER A 257 6.91 -15.67 16.74
N LEU A 258 7.57 -14.50 16.72
CA LEU A 258 8.75 -14.25 15.90
C LEU A 258 10.01 -14.95 16.43
N LEU A 259 10.03 -15.34 17.70
CA LEU A 259 11.20 -15.92 18.36
C LEU A 259 11.50 -17.36 17.90
N ASN A 260 10.48 -18.08 17.43
CA ASN A 260 10.60 -19.48 16.99
C ASN A 260 10.95 -19.62 15.50
N ASP A 261 11.15 -18.52 14.79
CA ASP A 261 11.51 -18.55 13.36
C ASP A 261 12.95 -19.08 13.18
N SER A 262 13.17 -19.75 12.05
CA SER A 262 14.45 -20.29 11.59
C SER A 262 15.60 -19.27 11.60
N CYS A 263 15.31 -17.98 11.38
CA CYS A 263 16.28 -16.88 11.53
C CYS A 263 16.90 -16.78 12.92
N CYS A 264 16.14 -17.23 13.92
CA CYS A 264 16.22 -16.75 15.27
C CYS A 264 16.42 -17.90 16.27
N ASN A 265 16.18 -19.14 15.83
CA ASN A 265 16.61 -20.39 16.47
C ASN A 265 18.13 -20.62 16.35
N MET A 266 18.96 -19.62 16.70
CA MET A 266 20.40 -19.78 16.77
C MET A 266 20.77 -20.26 18.18
N PRO A 267 21.68 -21.24 18.35
CA PRO A 267 22.10 -21.69 19.68
C PRO A 267 22.68 -20.50 20.48
N ILE A 268 22.32 -20.43 21.77
CA ILE A 268 22.58 -19.33 22.74
C ILE A 268 24.05 -18.83 22.76
N ASN A 269 24.98 -19.63 22.24
CA ASN A 269 26.42 -19.34 22.22
C ASN A 269 26.94 -18.69 20.92
N GLN A 270 26.09 -18.40 19.94
CA GLN A 270 26.48 -17.66 18.73
C GLN A 270 25.82 -16.27 18.72
N SER A 271 26.64 -15.22 18.70
CA SER A 271 26.11 -13.87 18.49
C SER A 271 25.54 -13.76 17.09
N TYR A 272 24.34 -13.21 16.93
CA TYR A 272 23.83 -12.86 15.60
C TYR A 272 24.88 -12.01 14.87
N PRO A 273 25.09 -12.26 13.57
CA PRO A 273 26.04 -11.50 12.77
C PRO A 273 25.71 -10.01 12.90
N LYS A 274 26.74 -9.19 13.18
CA LYS A 274 26.57 -7.74 13.28
C LYS A 274 26.03 -7.24 11.93
N PRO A 275 24.98 -6.38 11.93
CA PRO A 275 24.51 -5.78 10.70
C PRO A 275 25.67 -5.02 10.05
N ILE A 276 25.98 -5.39 8.80
CA ILE A 276 27.12 -4.82 8.07
C ILE A 276 26.78 -3.36 7.76
N HIS A 277 27.53 -2.42 8.33
CA HIS A 277 27.33 -1.02 8.00
C HIS A 277 27.98 -0.71 6.65
N LEU A 278 27.31 0.04 5.77
CA LEU A 278 27.83 0.41 4.44
C LEU A 278 29.22 1.09 4.50
N ASN A 279 29.54 1.74 5.63
CA ASN A 279 30.84 2.34 5.89
C ASN A 279 31.97 1.32 6.08
N GLU A 280 31.66 0.10 6.53
CA GLU A 280 32.60 -1.01 6.67
C GLU A 280 32.92 -1.64 5.30
N ILE A 281 32.00 -1.54 4.34
CA ILE A 281 32.17 -2.03 2.96
C ILE A 281 33.10 -1.13 2.15
N LYS A 282 33.18 0.17 2.46
CA LYS A 282 34.05 1.14 1.74
C LYS A 282 35.54 0.75 1.75
N ASN A 283 35.96 -0.06 2.72
CA ASN A 283 37.36 -0.50 2.87
C ASN A 283 37.59 -1.94 2.40
N LEU A 284 36.56 -2.64 1.89
CA LEU A 284 36.74 -3.96 1.29
C LEU A 284 37.41 -3.79 -0.07
N LYS A 285 38.73 -4.02 -0.11
CA LYS A 285 39.44 -4.26 -1.37
C LYS A 285 38.82 -5.50 -2.01
N PHE A 286 38.05 -5.30 -3.08
CA PHE A 286 37.48 -6.38 -3.86
C PHE A 286 38.59 -7.33 -4.30
N ASN A 287 38.63 -8.52 -3.71
CA ASN A 287 39.57 -9.56 -4.11
C ASN A 287 39.03 -10.25 -5.36
N LYS A 288 39.38 -9.67 -6.51
CA LYS A 288 38.97 -10.15 -7.84
C LYS A 288 39.31 -11.63 -8.04
N ASP A 289 40.42 -12.11 -7.46
CA ASP A 289 40.85 -13.49 -7.62
C ASP A 289 39.96 -14.45 -6.83
N ALA A 290 39.52 -14.07 -5.63
CA ALA A 290 38.55 -14.86 -4.86
C ALA A 290 37.19 -14.91 -5.57
N PHE A 291 36.72 -13.79 -6.12
CA PHE A 291 35.48 -13.74 -6.89
C PHE A 291 35.56 -14.59 -8.17
N ASN A 292 36.68 -14.53 -8.90
CA ASN A 292 36.91 -15.34 -10.09
C ASN A 292 36.95 -16.84 -9.76
N ARG A 293 37.52 -17.24 -8.62
CA ARG A 293 37.50 -18.64 -8.16
C ARG A 293 36.09 -19.13 -7.88
N ILE A 294 35.26 -18.30 -7.23
CA ILE A 294 33.85 -18.64 -6.97
C ILE A 294 33.09 -18.78 -8.29
N ASN A 295 33.27 -17.86 -9.23
CA ASN A 295 32.63 -17.95 -10.56
C ASN A 295 33.07 -19.20 -11.33
N LEU A 296 34.35 -19.58 -11.26
CA LEU A 296 34.84 -20.82 -11.86
C LEU A 296 34.20 -22.06 -11.21
N GLN A 297 34.00 -22.06 -9.90
CA GLN A 297 33.32 -23.15 -9.19
C GLN A 297 31.84 -23.24 -9.57
N LEU A 298 31.16 -22.11 -9.73
CA LEU A 298 29.76 -22.05 -10.19
C LEU A 298 29.64 -22.58 -11.62
N ASP A 299 30.51 -22.14 -12.54
CA ASP A 299 30.53 -22.64 -13.94
C ASP A 299 30.81 -24.15 -14.01
N GLN A 300 31.65 -24.68 -13.12
CA GLN A 300 31.87 -26.13 -13.01
C GLN A 300 30.63 -26.87 -12.51
N GLN A 301 29.90 -26.32 -11.54
CA GLN A 301 28.65 -26.91 -11.05
C GLN A 301 27.56 -26.90 -12.13
N ASP A 302 27.41 -25.79 -12.86
CA ASP A 302 26.43 -25.68 -13.95
C ASP A 302 26.72 -26.68 -15.08
N LYS A 303 28.00 -26.90 -15.41
CA LYS A 303 28.41 -27.92 -16.39
C LYS A 303 28.03 -29.34 -15.93
N LEU A 304 28.23 -29.66 -14.65
CA LEU A 304 27.85 -30.95 -14.08
C LEU A 304 26.33 -31.17 -14.09
N ILE A 305 25.56 -30.16 -13.70
CA ILE A 305 24.09 -30.19 -13.75
C ILE A 305 23.63 -30.39 -15.19
N THR A 306 24.19 -29.63 -16.13
CA THR A 306 23.85 -29.74 -17.55
C THR A 306 24.15 -31.15 -18.08
N SER A 307 25.31 -31.73 -17.76
CA SER A 307 25.62 -33.11 -18.17
C SER A 307 24.65 -34.14 -17.59
N LEU A 308 24.27 -34.01 -16.32
CA LEU A 308 23.31 -34.92 -15.67
C LEU A 308 21.90 -34.80 -16.26
N THR A 309 21.48 -33.58 -16.63
CA THR A 309 20.19 -33.36 -17.29
C THR A 309 20.15 -33.97 -18.69
N ILE A 310 21.21 -33.80 -19.48
CA ILE A 310 21.32 -34.38 -20.83
C ILE A 310 21.26 -35.91 -20.76
N GLU A 311 22.01 -36.53 -19.85
CA GLU A 311 22.05 -37.98 -19.68
C GLU A 311 20.66 -38.54 -19.32
N LYS A 312 19.97 -37.93 -18.35
CA LYS A 312 18.60 -38.32 -17.97
C LYS A 312 17.59 -38.12 -19.09
N THR A 313 17.70 -37.04 -19.87
CA THR A 313 16.81 -36.85 -21.04
C THR A 313 17.06 -37.88 -22.12
N TYR A 314 18.31 -38.26 -22.36
CA TYR A 314 18.64 -39.32 -23.32
C TYR A 314 18.07 -40.67 -22.91
N GLU A 315 18.23 -41.05 -21.63
CA GLU A 315 17.64 -42.28 -21.10
C GLU A 315 16.11 -42.28 -21.21
N PHE A 316 15.46 -41.16 -20.87
CA PHE A 316 14.00 -41.03 -20.97
C PHE A 316 13.49 -41.16 -22.41
N VAL A 317 14.15 -40.50 -23.37
CA VAL A 317 13.78 -40.56 -24.80
C VAL A 317 14.03 -41.95 -25.37
N TYR A 318 15.12 -42.62 -24.99
CA TYR A 318 15.44 -43.96 -25.46
C TYR A 318 14.47 -45.01 -24.89
N ALA A 319 14.14 -44.93 -23.59
CA ALA A 319 13.19 -45.83 -22.94
C ALA A 319 11.76 -45.67 -23.50
N ASN A 320 11.38 -44.45 -23.88
CA ASN A 320 10.02 -44.13 -24.35
C ASN A 320 9.93 -43.85 -25.86
N LYS A 321 10.86 -44.40 -26.66
CA LYS A 321 10.98 -44.11 -28.10
C LYS A 321 9.68 -44.29 -28.89
N TYR A 322 8.87 -45.29 -28.53
CA TYR A 322 7.60 -45.57 -29.21
C TYR A 322 6.53 -44.52 -28.90
N LEU A 323 6.52 -44.01 -27.67
CA LEU A 323 5.57 -42.98 -27.23
C LEU A 323 5.89 -41.63 -27.91
N VAL A 324 7.18 -41.29 -28.01
CA VAL A 324 7.66 -40.11 -28.74
C VAL A 324 7.32 -40.17 -30.23
N LEU A 325 7.52 -41.34 -30.86
CA LEU A 325 7.12 -41.55 -32.27
C LEU A 325 5.61 -41.41 -32.47
N LEU A 326 4.79 -41.87 -31.52
CA LEU A 326 3.35 -41.75 -31.57
C LEU A 326 2.90 -40.28 -31.48
N ILE A 327 3.51 -39.49 -30.59
CA ILE A 327 3.25 -38.05 -30.48
C ILE A 327 3.65 -37.32 -31.77
N LEU A 328 4.82 -37.64 -32.34
CA LEU A 328 5.27 -37.07 -33.61
C LEU A 328 4.32 -37.43 -34.76
N ALA A 329 3.83 -38.67 -34.82
CA ALA A 329 2.84 -39.09 -35.82
C ALA A 329 1.51 -38.34 -35.68
N ILE A 330 1.05 -38.10 -34.45
CA ILE A 330 -0.15 -37.28 -34.17
C ILE A 330 0.07 -35.84 -34.64
N LEU A 331 1.23 -35.24 -34.33
CA LEU A 331 1.55 -33.87 -34.76
C LEU A 331 1.59 -33.77 -36.29
N ILE A 332 2.22 -34.72 -36.98
CA ILE A 332 2.25 -34.79 -38.44
C ILE A 332 0.84 -34.94 -39.00
N TYR A 333 0.00 -35.81 -38.42
CA TYR A 333 -1.40 -35.97 -38.82
C TYR A 333 -2.22 -34.68 -38.65
N CYS A 334 -2.05 -33.98 -37.52
CA CYS A 334 -2.71 -32.70 -37.27
C CYS A 334 -2.27 -31.63 -38.27
N ILE A 335 -0.97 -31.55 -38.58
CA ILE A 335 -0.44 -30.64 -39.60
C ILE A 335 -1.04 -30.98 -40.97
N PHE A 336 -1.08 -32.26 -41.35
CA PHE A 336 -1.65 -32.70 -42.63
C PHE A 336 -3.15 -32.39 -42.75
N LYS A 337 -3.91 -32.57 -41.66
CA LYS A 337 -5.33 -32.24 -41.57
C LYS A 337 -5.56 -30.72 -41.67
N TYR A 338 -4.70 -29.92 -41.05
CA TYR A 338 -4.73 -28.46 -41.13
C TYR A 338 -4.52 -27.97 -42.58
N PHE A 339 -3.51 -28.50 -43.28
CA PHE A 339 -3.26 -28.18 -44.70
C PHE A 339 -4.40 -28.65 -45.63
N LYS A 340 -5.02 -29.81 -45.37
CA LYS A 340 -6.16 -30.31 -46.15
C LYS A 340 -7.41 -29.45 -45.97
N ASN A 341 -7.67 -28.95 -44.76
CA ASN A 341 -8.79 -28.04 -44.49
C ASN A 341 -8.58 -26.66 -45.15
N ASN A 342 -7.36 -26.13 -45.18
CA ASN A 342 -7.07 -24.87 -45.87
C ASN A 342 -7.23 -25.00 -47.40
N LYS A 343 -6.87 -26.14 -48.01
CA LYS A 343 -7.15 -26.38 -49.44
C LYS A 343 -8.65 -26.45 -49.78
N LYS A 344 -9.50 -26.97 -48.88
CA LYS A 344 -10.96 -26.97 -49.05
C LYS A 344 -11.59 -25.59 -48.90
N LYS A 345 -11.01 -24.72 -48.07
CA LYS A 345 -11.50 -23.35 -47.85
C LYS A 345 -11.22 -22.46 -49.07
N LEU A 346 -10.06 -22.63 -49.70
CA LEU A 346 -9.65 -21.87 -50.90
C LEU A 346 -10.48 -22.19 -52.16
N SER A 347 -11.13 -23.36 -52.25
CA SER A 347 -12.03 -23.70 -53.37
C SER A 347 -13.45 -23.17 -53.21
N LEU A 348 -13.84 -22.72 -52.01
CA LEU A 348 -15.20 -22.22 -51.73
C LEU A 348 -15.31 -20.70 -51.88
N GLU A 349 -14.20 -19.97 -51.72
CA GLU A 349 -14.15 -18.48 -51.79
C GLU A 349 -14.14 -17.91 -53.22
N ASN A 350 -13.93 -18.73 -54.25
CA ASN A 350 -13.90 -18.28 -55.65
C ASN A 350 -15.29 -18.22 -56.35
N ASN A 351 -16.40 -18.53 -55.65
CA ASN A 351 -17.75 -18.64 -56.24
C ASN A 351 -18.81 -17.67 -55.67
N ILE A 352 -18.41 -16.52 -55.11
CA ILE A 352 -19.39 -15.50 -54.67
C ILE A 352 -19.11 -14.18 -55.41
N GLU A 353 -19.85 -13.99 -56.50
CA GLU A 353 -19.92 -12.74 -57.29
C GLU A 353 -20.54 -11.58 -56.50
N LEU A 354 -19.99 -10.39 -56.73
CA LEU A 354 -20.44 -9.09 -56.26
C LEU A 354 -21.79 -8.68 -56.90
N GLY A 355 -22.84 -8.54 -56.08
CA GLY A 355 -24.13 -7.98 -56.47
C GLY A 355 -24.43 -6.65 -55.75
N TYR A 356 -24.21 -5.54 -56.45
CA TYR A 356 -24.63 -4.18 -56.06
C TYR A 356 -26.17 -4.03 -56.09
N ARG A 357 -26.80 -3.38 -55.09
CA ARG A 357 -28.12 -2.74 -55.25
C ARG A 357 -28.25 -1.45 -54.41
N PRO A 358 -28.80 -0.36 -54.98
CA PRO A 358 -28.91 0.96 -54.33
C PRO A 358 -30.19 1.13 -53.49
N CYS A 359 -30.15 2.10 -52.56
CA CYS A 359 -31.25 2.52 -51.71
C CYS A 359 -32.36 3.25 -52.48
N ALA A 360 -33.62 3.06 -52.06
CA ALA A 360 -34.78 3.86 -52.44
C ALA A 360 -35.49 4.41 -51.18
N PRO A 361 -36.10 5.61 -51.23
CA PRO A 361 -36.61 6.33 -50.07
C PRO A 361 -38.05 5.92 -49.72
N GLN A 362 -38.42 6.04 -48.45
CA GLN A 362 -39.80 5.84 -47.98
C GLN A 362 -40.54 7.19 -47.88
N LYS A 363 -41.81 7.13 -48.31
CA LYS A 363 -42.85 8.15 -48.23
C LYS A 363 -43.29 8.44 -46.81
#